data_AF-A0A6A8LKK7-F1
#
_entry.id   AF-A0A6A8LKK7-F1
#
_cell.length_a   1.000
_cell.length_b   1.000
_cell.length_c   1.000
_cell.angle_alpha   90.00
_cell.angle_beta   90.00
_cell.angle_gamma   90.00
#
_symmetry.space_group_name_H-M   'P 1'
#
loop_
_entity.id
_entity.type
_entity.pdbx_description
1 polymer ?
#
loop_
_entity_poly.entity_id
_entity_poly.type
_entity_poly.pdbx_seq_one_letter_code
_entity_poly.pdbx_strand_id
1 'polypeptide(L)'
;MANMSTATGRMYLERDFYEKHKELVDKWIKFYQESNHIGEWYGLTYLATEDKTKDELIIEFEGMGRWSWENTLEWIFASKDFESQFNPYKAKLAEKLYEESQEVFMEYVDYEPGCEFLVEKEVTLKVEKYDNKYETSMAIETDIEIGYNDYNKIMNEVEEGYRLDNKEEVKALQVVLKDFYKENEEMITEKNYREFKKDVLVYIKQDRELNGGICLFRLEDPGMFLEDMEDSLKIA
;
A
#
# COMPACT_ATOMS: atom_id res chain seq x y z
N MET A 1 14.42 9.83 -10.93
CA MET A 1 14.19 8.59 -10.14
C MET A 1 13.09 7.83 -10.84
N ALA A 2 13.11 6.49 -10.84
CA ALA A 2 11.93 5.75 -11.25
C ALA A 2 10.90 5.92 -10.14
N ASN A 3 9.67 6.30 -10.50
CA ASN A 3 8.55 6.31 -9.58
C ASN A 3 8.33 4.88 -9.03
N MET A 4 8.17 4.75 -7.72
CA MET A 4 8.04 3.46 -7.03
C MET A 4 6.70 3.43 -6.36
N SER A 5 5.90 2.42 -6.67
CA SER A 5 4.63 2.22 -5.99
C SER A 5 4.80 1.22 -4.85
N THR A 6 3.93 1.30 -3.85
CA THR A 6 3.80 0.32 -2.77
C THR A 6 2.46 -0.36 -2.90
N ALA A 7 2.46 -1.69 -2.80
CA ALA A 7 1.24 -2.47 -2.79
C ALA A 7 1.12 -3.32 -1.53
N THR A 8 -0.08 -3.36 -0.98
CA THR A 8 -0.47 -4.21 0.15
C THR A 8 -1.74 -4.94 -0.22
N GLY A 9 -1.85 -6.20 0.18
CA GLY A 9 -3.01 -6.99 -0.20
C GLY A 9 -2.94 -8.44 0.24
N ARG A 10 -3.80 -9.24 -0.38
CA ARG A 10 -3.88 -10.68 -0.16
C ARG A 10 -3.74 -11.44 -1.46
N MET A 11 -3.18 -12.63 -1.36
CA MET A 11 -3.15 -13.62 -2.42
C MET A 11 -3.73 -14.94 -1.95
N TYR A 12 -4.36 -15.65 -2.88
CA TYR A 12 -5.17 -16.83 -2.60
C TYR A 12 -4.64 -18.01 -3.40
N LEU A 13 -4.37 -19.11 -2.70
CA LEU A 13 -4.02 -20.39 -3.29
C LEU A 13 -5.06 -21.43 -2.92
N GLU A 14 -5.44 -22.30 -3.86
CA GLU A 14 -6.33 -23.41 -3.56
C GLU A 14 -5.75 -24.29 -2.45
N ARG A 15 -6.62 -24.73 -1.54
CA ARG A 15 -6.19 -25.50 -0.37
C ARG A 15 -5.53 -26.82 -0.75
N ASP A 16 -6.04 -27.50 -1.78
CA ASP A 16 -5.51 -28.77 -2.24
C ASP A 16 -4.10 -28.62 -2.82
N PHE A 17 -3.85 -27.54 -3.59
CA PHE A 17 -2.51 -27.20 -4.06
C PHE A 17 -1.57 -26.92 -2.88
N TYR A 18 -2.01 -26.10 -1.92
CA TYR A 18 -1.20 -25.78 -0.75
C TYR A 18 -0.85 -27.03 0.07
N GLU A 19 -1.81 -27.89 0.42
CA GLU A 19 -1.51 -29.07 1.24
C GLU A 19 -0.59 -30.07 0.52
N LYS A 20 -0.71 -30.17 -0.80
CA LYS A 20 0.17 -31.00 -1.62
C LYS A 20 1.61 -30.47 -1.68
N HIS A 21 1.80 -29.14 -1.71
CA HIS A 21 3.10 -28.47 -1.81
C HIS A 21 3.50 -27.70 -0.55
N LYS A 22 2.95 -28.09 0.60
CA LYS A 22 3.01 -27.34 1.86
C LYS A 22 4.41 -26.87 2.22
N GLU A 23 5.38 -27.79 2.19
CA GLU A 23 6.77 -27.50 2.55
C GLU A 23 7.39 -26.45 1.61
N LEU A 24 7.05 -26.48 0.33
CA LEU A 24 7.56 -25.52 -0.66
C LEU A 24 6.96 -24.14 -0.43
N VAL A 25 5.64 -24.06 -0.25
CA VAL A 25 4.92 -22.81 -0.02
C VAL A 25 5.32 -22.18 1.31
N ASP A 26 5.35 -22.96 2.40
CA ASP A 26 5.74 -22.47 3.72
C ASP A 26 7.19 -21.92 3.70
N LYS A 27 8.11 -22.59 3.00
CA LYS A 27 9.50 -22.10 2.85
C LYS A 27 9.59 -20.85 1.97
N TRP A 28 8.79 -20.78 0.92
CA TRP A 28 8.71 -19.60 0.06
C TRP A 28 8.22 -18.38 0.84
N ILE A 29 7.16 -18.52 1.65
CA ILE A 29 6.63 -17.46 2.53
C ILE A 29 7.67 -17.07 3.57
N LYS A 30 8.21 -18.06 4.28
CA LYS A 30 9.17 -17.85 5.37
C LYS A 30 10.42 -17.09 4.93
N PHE A 31 10.86 -17.27 3.69
CA PHE A 31 11.97 -16.50 3.14
C PHE A 31 11.72 -14.98 3.26
N TYR A 32 10.53 -14.50 2.89
CA TYR A 32 10.18 -13.08 2.95
C TYR A 32 9.97 -12.56 4.38
N GLN A 33 9.68 -13.45 5.34
CA GLN A 33 9.56 -13.09 6.76
C GLN A 33 10.92 -12.92 7.44
N GLU A 34 11.92 -13.70 7.04
CA GLU A 34 13.26 -13.72 7.65
C GLU A 34 14.26 -12.81 6.94
N SER A 35 13.93 -12.37 5.71
CA SER A 35 14.82 -11.55 4.92
C SER A 35 14.62 -10.06 5.21
N ASN A 36 15.66 -9.38 5.70
CA ASN A 36 15.71 -7.91 5.84
C ASN A 36 15.86 -7.19 4.48
N HIS A 37 15.27 -7.69 3.39
CA HIS A 37 15.42 -7.12 2.03
C HIS A 37 14.55 -5.89 1.76
N ILE A 38 14.17 -5.15 2.82
CA ILE A 38 13.35 -3.95 2.71
C ILE A 38 14.18 -2.84 2.05
N GLY A 39 13.74 -2.37 0.87
CA GLY A 39 14.04 -1.00 0.43
C GLY A 39 14.95 -0.79 -0.78
N GLU A 40 15.41 -1.83 -1.49
CA GLU A 40 16.26 -1.62 -2.68
C GLU A 40 15.69 -2.17 -4.00
N TRP A 41 14.56 -2.92 -3.99
CA TRP A 41 14.14 -3.72 -5.15
C TRP A 41 12.63 -3.86 -5.36
N TYR A 42 12.23 -4.05 -6.62
CA TYR A 42 10.84 -4.30 -7.02
C TYR A 42 10.41 -5.74 -6.79
N GLY A 43 9.17 -5.95 -6.32
CA GLY A 43 8.53 -7.24 -6.07
C GLY A 43 8.05 -7.40 -4.63
N LEU A 44 7.80 -8.65 -4.21
CA LEU A 44 7.33 -8.95 -2.85
C LEU A 44 8.40 -8.60 -1.82
N THR A 45 8.00 -7.92 -0.76
CA THR A 45 8.86 -7.52 0.36
C THR A 45 8.50 -8.23 1.66
N TYR A 46 7.23 -8.63 1.80
CA TYR A 46 6.73 -9.36 2.97
C TYR A 46 5.64 -10.36 2.57
N LEU A 47 5.56 -11.48 3.30
CA LEU A 47 4.45 -12.44 3.20
C LEU A 47 4.06 -12.98 4.59
N ALA A 48 2.76 -13.10 4.87
CA ALA A 48 2.25 -13.76 6.06
C ALA A 48 1.02 -14.62 5.76
N THR A 49 0.87 -15.74 6.45
CA THR A 49 -0.35 -16.56 6.33
C THR A 49 -1.41 -16.03 7.29
N GLU A 50 -2.52 -15.53 6.74
CA GLU A 50 -3.64 -14.98 7.50
C GLU A 50 -4.82 -15.97 7.38
N ASP A 51 -4.86 -16.94 8.28
CA ASP A 51 -5.88 -17.98 8.31
C ASP A 51 -5.95 -18.97 7.13
N LYS A 52 -6.42 -20.16 7.49
CA LYS A 52 -6.57 -21.31 6.61
C LYS A 52 -8.06 -21.55 6.48
N THR A 53 -8.68 -21.05 5.41
CA THR A 53 -10.06 -21.42 5.13
C THR A 53 -10.11 -22.88 4.70
N LYS A 54 -11.32 -23.43 4.60
CA LYS A 54 -11.50 -24.81 4.13
C LYS A 54 -11.01 -24.98 2.70
N ASP A 55 -11.16 -23.93 1.88
CA ASP A 55 -11.02 -24.02 0.43
C ASP A 55 -9.74 -23.32 -0.07
N GLU A 56 -9.15 -22.42 0.73
CA GLU A 56 -8.00 -21.60 0.33
C GLU A 56 -6.96 -21.43 1.44
N LEU A 57 -5.71 -21.21 1.03
CA LEU A 57 -4.70 -20.55 1.83
C LEU A 57 -4.71 -19.06 1.46
N ILE A 58 -4.91 -18.21 2.46
CA ILE A 58 -4.79 -16.76 2.32
C ILE A 58 -3.39 -16.34 2.79
N ILE A 59 -2.73 -15.53 1.96
CA ILE A 59 -1.42 -14.99 2.24
C ILE A 59 -1.50 -13.46 2.10
N GLU A 60 -1.26 -12.74 3.17
CA GLU A 60 -1.03 -11.29 3.15
C GLU A 60 0.32 -11.01 2.51
N PHE A 61 0.41 -9.91 1.76
CA PHE A 61 1.66 -9.47 1.17
C PHE A 61 1.84 -7.96 1.23
N GLU A 62 3.10 -7.56 1.23
CA GLU A 62 3.55 -6.22 0.87
C GLU A 62 4.52 -6.32 -0.30
N GLY A 63 4.57 -5.30 -1.15
CA GLY A 63 5.50 -5.25 -2.27
C GLY A 63 5.75 -3.86 -2.83
N MET A 64 6.79 -3.76 -3.66
CA MET A 64 7.17 -2.53 -4.35
C MET A 64 7.09 -2.69 -5.87
N GLY A 65 6.37 -1.78 -6.53
CA GLY A 65 6.15 -1.75 -7.96
C GLY A 65 7.10 -0.81 -8.72
N ARG A 66 7.44 -1.17 -9.96
CA ARG A 66 8.12 -0.25 -10.88
C ARG A 66 7.07 0.60 -11.59
N TRP A 67 6.90 1.84 -11.17
CA TRP A 67 5.80 2.76 -11.54
C TRP A 67 4.42 2.30 -11.04
N SER A 68 4.12 1.01 -11.10
CA SER A 68 2.95 0.39 -10.49
C SER A 68 3.29 -1.05 -10.10
N TRP A 69 2.52 -1.62 -9.19
CA TRP A 69 2.62 -3.02 -8.81
C TRP A 69 2.31 -3.93 -9.98
N GLU A 70 1.35 -3.53 -10.81
CA GLU A 70 0.95 -4.24 -12.02
C GLU A 70 2.15 -4.52 -12.95
N ASN A 71 3.02 -3.53 -13.17
CA ASN A 71 4.22 -3.69 -14.00
C ASN A 71 5.23 -4.69 -13.42
N THR A 72 5.11 -5.01 -12.14
CA THR A 72 5.97 -5.97 -11.43
C THR A 72 5.34 -7.37 -11.40
N LEU A 73 4.01 -7.49 -11.50
CA LEU A 73 3.29 -8.77 -11.43
C LEU A 73 3.67 -9.75 -12.55
N GLU A 74 3.87 -9.26 -13.79
CA GLU A 74 4.33 -10.08 -14.93
C GLU A 74 5.62 -10.87 -14.61
N TRP A 75 6.41 -10.33 -13.68
CA TRP A 75 7.75 -10.78 -13.35
C TRP A 75 7.84 -11.55 -12.03
N ILE A 76 6.76 -11.57 -11.24
CA ILE A 76 6.77 -11.97 -9.83
C ILE A 76 7.17 -13.44 -9.64
N PHE A 77 6.76 -14.35 -10.53
CA PHE A 77 7.17 -15.77 -10.52
C PHE A 77 8.21 -16.13 -11.58
N ALA A 78 8.54 -15.21 -12.48
CA ALA A 78 9.11 -15.54 -13.79
C ALA A 78 10.43 -14.84 -14.16
N SER A 79 10.68 -13.63 -13.63
CA SER A 79 11.78 -12.80 -14.13
C SER A 79 13.15 -13.15 -13.55
N LYS A 80 14.19 -12.75 -14.29
CA LYS A 80 15.61 -12.68 -13.90
C LYS A 80 16.14 -11.24 -13.77
N ASP A 81 15.27 -10.23 -13.91
CA ASP A 81 15.63 -8.80 -14.02
C ASP A 81 15.36 -7.91 -12.77
N PHE A 82 15.02 -8.46 -11.59
CA PHE A 82 14.57 -7.76 -10.37
C PHE A 82 14.90 -8.52 -9.07
N GLU A 83 15.74 -8.04 -8.15
CA GLU A 83 16.17 -8.81 -6.95
C GLU A 83 15.10 -9.27 -5.91
N SER A 84 13.79 -9.10 -6.12
CA SER A 84 12.75 -10.00 -5.54
C SER A 84 12.91 -11.49 -5.95
N GLN A 85 14.07 -11.82 -6.51
CA GLN A 85 14.55 -12.95 -7.30
C GLN A 85 15.58 -13.86 -6.62
N PHE A 86 15.88 -13.68 -5.32
CA PHE A 86 16.75 -14.60 -4.59
C PHE A 86 16.03 -15.65 -3.77
N ASN A 87 14.69 -15.63 -3.75
CA ASN A 87 13.94 -16.69 -3.10
C ASN A 87 14.22 -18.02 -3.82
N PRO A 88 14.95 -18.97 -3.18
CA PRO A 88 15.41 -20.19 -3.85
C PRO A 88 14.26 -21.15 -4.19
N TYR A 89 13.08 -20.89 -3.64
CA TYR A 89 11.87 -21.68 -3.83
C TYR A 89 11.04 -21.20 -5.02
N LYS A 90 11.25 -19.96 -5.50
CA LYS A 90 10.45 -19.31 -6.54
C LYS A 90 10.35 -20.15 -7.82
N ALA A 91 11.47 -20.60 -8.37
CA ALA A 91 11.50 -21.34 -9.63
C ALA A 91 10.73 -22.68 -9.51
N LYS A 92 10.85 -23.35 -8.36
CA LYS A 92 10.12 -24.59 -8.10
C LYS A 92 8.63 -24.34 -7.87
N LEU A 93 8.28 -23.23 -7.21
CA LEU A 93 6.88 -22.81 -7.04
C LEU A 93 6.24 -22.51 -8.40
N ALA A 94 6.90 -21.74 -9.25
CA ALA A 94 6.43 -21.44 -10.62
C ALA A 94 6.23 -22.72 -11.44
N GLU A 95 7.14 -23.69 -11.35
CA GLU A 95 6.97 -25.01 -11.98
C GLU A 95 5.70 -25.71 -11.49
N LYS A 96 5.42 -25.71 -10.18
CA LYS A 96 4.23 -26.36 -9.63
C LYS A 96 2.93 -25.64 -9.97
N LEU A 97 2.93 -24.31 -9.96
CA LEU A 97 1.80 -23.52 -10.40
C LEU A 97 1.45 -23.86 -11.86
N TYR A 98 2.46 -23.92 -12.74
CA TYR A 98 2.26 -24.30 -14.15
C TYR A 98 1.79 -25.74 -14.33
N GLU A 99 2.47 -26.73 -13.74
CA GLU A 99 2.16 -28.17 -13.92
C GLU A 99 0.73 -28.53 -13.51
N GLU A 100 0.18 -27.82 -12.54
CA GLU A 100 -1.15 -28.08 -11.98
C GLU A 100 -2.19 -27.08 -12.46
N SER A 101 -1.81 -26.14 -13.34
CA SER A 101 -2.68 -25.06 -13.82
C SER A 101 -3.32 -24.27 -12.67
N GLN A 102 -2.57 -24.09 -11.58
CA GLN A 102 -3.02 -23.33 -10.42
C GLN A 102 -3.01 -21.84 -10.77
N GLU A 103 -4.17 -21.21 -10.62
CA GLU A 103 -4.32 -19.76 -10.72
C GLU A 103 -4.05 -19.13 -9.35
N VAL A 104 -3.47 -17.93 -9.33
CA VAL A 104 -3.26 -17.17 -8.10
C VAL A 104 -4.11 -15.92 -8.18
N PHE A 105 -5.16 -15.87 -7.38
CA PHE A 105 -5.97 -14.65 -7.25
C PHE A 105 -5.27 -13.70 -6.28
N MET A 106 -5.32 -12.40 -6.55
CA MET A 106 -4.79 -11.36 -5.68
C MET A 106 -5.76 -10.18 -5.62
N GLU A 107 -6.01 -9.67 -4.42
CA GLU A 107 -6.67 -8.38 -4.15
C GLU A 107 -5.64 -7.44 -3.50
N TYR A 108 -5.52 -6.21 -3.97
CA TYR A 108 -4.53 -5.27 -3.43
C TYR A 108 -4.87 -3.81 -3.65
N VAL A 109 -4.32 -2.96 -2.78
CA VAL A 109 -4.22 -1.53 -2.99
C VAL A 109 -2.83 -1.21 -3.51
N ASP A 110 -2.72 -0.36 -4.53
CA ASP A 110 -1.45 0.14 -5.09
C ASP A 110 -1.42 1.67 -5.00
N TYR A 111 -0.32 2.18 -4.46
CA TYR A 111 -0.13 3.60 -4.13
C TYR A 111 1.19 4.09 -4.70
N GLU A 112 1.17 5.19 -5.47
CA GLU A 112 2.39 5.81 -5.98
C GLU A 112 2.35 7.34 -5.84
N PRO A 113 3.24 7.93 -5.03
CA PRO A 113 3.17 9.35 -4.73
C PRO A 113 3.65 10.27 -5.84
N GLY A 114 4.50 9.81 -6.77
CA GLY A 114 5.06 10.65 -7.84
C GLY A 114 4.09 10.95 -8.99
N CYS A 115 3.24 10.00 -9.35
CA CYS A 115 2.16 10.09 -10.34
C CYS A 115 0.80 10.31 -9.70
N GLU A 116 0.73 10.32 -8.37
CA GLU A 116 -0.47 10.59 -7.58
C GLU A 116 -1.64 9.65 -7.90
N PHE A 117 -1.40 8.33 -7.87
CA PHE A 117 -2.48 7.35 -7.97
C PHE A 117 -2.63 6.51 -6.70
N LEU A 118 -3.87 6.11 -6.48
CA LEU A 118 -4.29 5.14 -5.48
C LEU A 118 -5.38 4.30 -6.12
N VAL A 119 -5.15 2.99 -6.22
CA VAL A 119 -6.08 2.08 -6.90
C VAL A 119 -6.28 0.81 -6.08
N GLU A 120 -7.47 0.25 -6.15
CA GLU A 120 -7.77 -1.10 -5.67
C GLU A 120 -7.93 -2.01 -6.88
N LYS A 121 -7.26 -3.16 -6.86
CA LYS A 121 -7.24 -4.10 -7.98
C LYS A 121 -7.46 -5.52 -7.51
N GLU A 122 -8.19 -6.25 -8.34
CA GLU A 122 -8.31 -7.70 -8.27
C GLU A 122 -7.75 -8.30 -9.55
N VAL A 123 -6.83 -9.24 -9.41
CA VAL A 123 -6.15 -9.86 -10.55
C VAL A 123 -6.03 -11.37 -10.39
N THR A 124 -6.08 -12.06 -11.52
CA THR A 124 -5.78 -13.49 -11.60
C THR A 124 -4.44 -13.67 -12.33
N LEU A 125 -3.47 -14.27 -11.66
CA LEU A 125 -2.17 -14.60 -12.23
C LEU A 125 -2.14 -16.07 -12.68
N LYS A 126 -1.51 -16.31 -13.83
CA LYS A 126 -1.24 -17.66 -14.34
C LYS A 126 0.20 -17.76 -14.78
N VAL A 127 0.88 -18.82 -14.32
CA VAL A 127 2.21 -19.14 -14.80
C VAL A 127 2.08 -19.87 -16.13
N GLU A 128 2.76 -19.36 -17.15
CA GLU A 128 2.86 -19.95 -18.48
C GLU A 128 4.31 -20.36 -18.77
N LYS A 129 4.53 -21.16 -19.81
CA LYS A 129 5.86 -21.65 -20.18
C LYS A 129 6.18 -21.36 -21.65
N TYR A 130 7.17 -20.50 -21.87
CA TYR A 130 7.68 -20.11 -23.19
C TYR A 130 9.17 -20.39 -23.29
N ASP A 131 9.62 -21.08 -24.34
CA ASP A 131 11.05 -21.40 -24.59
C ASP A 131 11.80 -21.95 -23.36
N ASN A 132 11.14 -22.85 -22.61
CA ASN A 132 11.63 -23.43 -21.34
C ASN A 132 11.82 -22.47 -20.16
N LYS A 133 11.23 -21.27 -20.22
CA LYS A 133 11.14 -20.31 -19.13
C LYS A 133 9.70 -20.16 -18.68
N TYR A 134 9.52 -19.89 -17.39
CA TYR A 134 8.20 -19.54 -16.85
C TYR A 134 7.98 -18.04 -16.97
N GLU A 135 6.78 -17.65 -17.36
CA GLU A 135 6.29 -16.26 -17.46
C GLU A 135 4.98 -16.13 -16.68
N THR A 136 4.66 -14.94 -16.17
CA THR A 136 3.39 -14.72 -15.47
C THR A 136 2.50 -13.91 -16.37
N SER A 137 1.39 -14.50 -16.80
CA SER A 137 0.29 -13.75 -17.42
C SER A 137 -0.68 -13.29 -16.32
N MET A 138 -1.37 -12.19 -16.59
CA MET A 138 -2.28 -11.56 -15.66
C MET A 138 -3.57 -11.17 -16.37
N ALA A 139 -4.70 -11.41 -15.70
CA ALA A 139 -6.00 -10.86 -16.05
C ALA A 139 -6.45 -9.91 -14.94
N ILE A 140 -6.80 -8.69 -15.29
CA ILE A 140 -7.39 -7.71 -14.37
C ILE A 140 -8.89 -7.97 -14.35
N GLU A 141 -9.42 -8.31 -13.17
CA GLU A 141 -10.84 -8.54 -12.95
C GLU A 141 -11.53 -7.24 -12.53
N THR A 142 -10.88 -6.49 -11.64
CA THR A 142 -11.36 -5.21 -11.10
C THR A 142 -10.22 -4.20 -11.07
N ASP A 143 -10.51 -2.95 -11.46
CA ASP A 143 -9.61 -1.80 -11.39
C ASP A 143 -10.41 -0.57 -10.96
N ILE A 144 -10.27 -0.18 -9.70
CA ILE A 144 -11.01 0.93 -9.10
C ILE A 144 -10.03 2.05 -8.76
N GLU A 145 -10.17 3.17 -9.44
CA GLU A 145 -9.48 4.40 -9.07
C GLU A 145 -10.09 4.98 -7.79
N ILE A 146 -9.25 5.09 -6.76
CA ILE A 146 -9.60 5.74 -5.49
C ILE A 146 -9.12 7.18 -5.60
N GLY A 147 -9.99 8.14 -5.24
CA GLY A 147 -9.63 9.55 -5.28
C GLY A 147 -8.36 9.84 -4.48
N TYR A 148 -7.36 10.47 -5.09
CA TYR A 148 -6.08 10.75 -4.46
C TYR A 148 -6.18 11.94 -3.49
N ASN A 149 -6.52 11.66 -2.23
CA ASN A 149 -6.63 12.62 -1.13
C ASN A 149 -6.19 11.97 0.20
N ASP A 150 -5.83 12.78 1.19
CA ASP A 150 -5.31 12.31 2.47
C ASP A 150 -6.28 11.36 3.19
N TYR A 151 -7.58 11.66 3.19
CA TYR A 151 -8.58 10.76 3.78
C TYR A 151 -8.48 9.34 3.20
N ASN A 152 -8.42 9.21 1.88
CA ASN A 152 -8.35 7.91 1.22
C ASN A 152 -7.00 7.22 1.43
N LYS A 153 -5.88 7.96 1.48
CA LYS A 153 -4.57 7.38 1.79
C LYS A 153 -4.55 6.75 3.19
N ILE A 154 -5.13 7.44 4.17
CA ILE A 154 -5.23 6.95 5.56
C ILE A 154 -6.23 5.80 5.67
N MET A 155 -7.39 5.92 5.00
CA MET A 155 -8.43 4.89 5.00
C MET A 155 -7.91 3.55 4.44
N ASN A 156 -7.02 3.60 3.45
CA ASN A 156 -6.40 2.43 2.83
C ASN A 156 -5.05 2.07 3.44
N GLU A 157 -4.68 2.69 4.58
CA GLU A 157 -3.48 2.35 5.36
C GLU A 157 -2.15 2.49 4.57
N VAL A 158 -2.13 3.31 3.51
CA VAL A 158 -0.91 3.59 2.72
C VAL A 158 -0.14 4.80 3.22
N GLU A 159 -0.76 5.62 4.07
CA GLU A 159 -0.14 6.75 4.78
C GLU A 159 -0.69 6.86 6.20
N GLU A 160 0.15 7.28 7.15
CA GLU A 160 -0.28 7.56 8.51
C GLU A 160 -1.00 8.93 8.60
N GLY A 161 -2.01 9.03 9.46
CA GLY A 161 -2.73 10.28 9.65
C GLY A 161 -3.95 10.19 10.56
N TYR A 162 -4.80 11.20 10.46
CA TYR A 162 -6.03 11.31 11.24
C TYR A 162 -7.24 11.63 10.36
N ARG A 163 -8.35 10.91 10.58
CA ARG A 163 -9.65 11.13 9.92
C ARG A 163 -10.64 11.78 10.88
N LEU A 164 -11.42 12.71 10.35
CA LEU A 164 -12.39 13.48 11.13
C LEU A 164 -13.69 12.72 11.45
N ASP A 165 -13.96 11.62 10.75
CA ASP A 165 -15.10 10.74 11.01
C ASP A 165 -14.81 9.72 12.14
N ASN A 166 -13.54 9.52 12.52
CA ASN A 166 -13.15 8.70 13.65
C ASN A 166 -12.91 9.55 14.92
N LYS A 167 -13.74 9.31 15.95
CA LYS A 167 -13.69 10.06 17.22
C LYS A 167 -12.38 9.88 18.00
N GLU A 168 -11.71 8.75 17.87
CA GLU A 168 -10.46 8.48 18.57
C GLU A 168 -9.30 9.20 17.88
N GLU A 169 -9.26 9.13 16.55
CA GLU A 169 -8.30 9.87 15.72
C GLU A 169 -8.46 11.38 15.90
N VAL A 170 -9.69 11.91 15.98
CA VAL A 170 -9.91 13.34 16.27
C VAL A 170 -9.35 13.73 17.64
N LYS A 171 -9.46 12.88 18.67
CA LYS A 171 -8.86 13.19 19.99
C LYS A 171 -7.34 13.19 19.91
N ALA A 172 -6.74 12.24 19.19
CA ALA A 172 -5.30 12.18 18.99
C ALA A 172 -4.79 13.41 18.22
N LEU A 173 -5.45 13.76 17.11
CA LEU A 173 -5.18 14.97 16.34
C LEU A 173 -5.23 16.23 17.21
N GLN A 174 -6.21 16.36 18.10
CA GLN A 174 -6.27 17.53 18.99
C GLN A 174 -5.08 17.66 19.94
N VAL A 175 -4.49 16.54 20.36
CA VAL A 175 -3.25 16.54 21.14
C VAL A 175 -2.09 17.02 20.27
N VAL A 176 -1.93 16.44 19.07
CA VAL A 176 -0.90 16.83 18.11
C VAL A 176 -0.99 18.32 17.75
N LEU A 177 -2.17 18.82 17.42
CA LEU A 177 -2.38 20.23 17.09
C LEU A 177 -2.05 21.17 18.26
N LYS A 178 -2.23 20.71 19.50
CA LYS A 178 -1.88 21.52 20.68
C LYS A 178 -0.37 21.66 20.83
N ASP A 179 0.38 20.61 20.51
CA ASP A 179 1.83 20.64 20.60
C ASP A 179 2.42 21.37 19.39
N PHE A 180 1.93 21.08 18.18
CA PHE A 180 2.23 21.84 16.96
C PHE A 180 2.03 23.35 17.16
N TYR A 181 0.91 23.78 17.76
CA TYR A 181 0.63 25.19 18.00
C TYR A 181 1.68 25.85 18.91
N LYS A 182 2.09 25.18 19.99
CA LYS A 182 3.07 25.73 20.93
C LYS A 182 4.46 25.83 20.28
N GLU A 183 4.83 24.83 19.50
CA GLU A 183 6.14 24.76 18.85
C GLU A 183 6.28 25.81 17.74
N ASN A 184 5.16 26.20 17.12
CA ASN A 184 5.14 27.10 15.97
C ASN A 184 4.41 28.44 16.26
N GLU A 185 4.25 28.82 17.53
CA GLU A 185 3.43 29.97 17.95
C GLU A 185 3.84 31.30 17.27
N GLU A 186 5.13 31.49 16.97
CA GLU A 186 5.62 32.69 16.29
C GLU A 186 5.08 32.80 14.85
N MET A 187 4.94 31.67 14.16
CA MET A 187 4.56 31.56 12.75
C MET A 187 3.04 31.65 12.56
N ILE A 188 2.27 31.19 13.56
CA ILE A 188 0.82 31.10 13.46
C ILE A 188 0.19 32.48 13.62
N THR A 189 -0.59 32.92 12.63
CA THR A 189 -1.28 34.22 12.64
C THR A 189 -2.30 34.32 13.77
N GLU A 190 -3.10 33.28 13.98
CA GLU A 190 -4.12 33.22 15.02
C GLU A 190 -3.46 32.96 16.40
N LYS A 191 -3.45 33.97 17.26
CA LYS A 191 -2.85 33.89 18.61
C LYS A 191 -3.75 33.24 19.66
N ASN A 192 -4.87 32.64 19.24
CA ASN A 192 -5.77 31.86 20.06
C ASN A 192 -5.85 30.41 19.57
N TYR A 193 -5.29 29.47 20.33
CA TYR A 193 -5.35 28.04 20.02
C TYR A 193 -6.76 27.51 19.71
N ARG A 194 -7.81 28.04 20.35
CA ARG A 194 -9.17 27.58 20.10
C ARG A 194 -9.65 27.90 18.69
N GLU A 195 -9.35 29.11 18.22
CA GLU A 195 -9.70 29.53 16.86
C GLU A 195 -8.78 28.84 15.85
N PHE A 196 -7.46 28.80 16.09
CA PHE A 196 -6.51 28.03 15.26
C PHE A 196 -6.98 26.59 15.04
N LYS A 197 -7.31 25.87 16.12
CA LYS A 197 -7.80 24.50 16.02
C LYS A 197 -9.08 24.41 15.19
N LYS A 198 -9.99 25.37 15.35
CA LYS A 198 -11.25 25.38 14.59
C LYS A 198 -10.97 25.59 13.10
N ASP A 199 -10.06 26.49 12.76
CA ASP A 199 -9.66 26.79 11.38
C ASP A 199 -9.01 25.56 10.74
N VAL A 200 -8.08 24.90 11.44
CA VAL A 200 -7.48 23.63 11.00
C VAL A 200 -8.56 22.57 10.73
N LEU A 201 -9.52 22.39 11.64
CA LEU A 201 -10.58 21.38 11.45
C LEU A 201 -11.53 21.73 10.29
N VAL A 202 -11.74 23.01 10.00
CA VAL A 202 -12.50 23.46 8.82
C VAL A 202 -11.72 23.17 7.55
N TYR A 203 -10.43 23.53 7.52
CA TYR A 203 -9.51 23.24 6.42
C TYR A 203 -9.49 21.75 6.08
N ILE A 204 -9.19 20.89 7.06
CA ILE A 204 -9.15 19.42 6.86
C ILE A 204 -10.46 18.90 6.26
N LYS A 205 -11.60 19.46 6.67
CA LYS A 205 -12.91 19.00 6.22
C LYS A 205 -13.29 19.47 4.82
N GLN A 206 -12.88 20.69 4.43
CA GLN A 206 -13.37 21.36 3.23
C GLN A 206 -12.39 21.29 2.06
N ASP A 207 -11.10 21.18 2.34
CA ASP A 207 -10.09 21.09 1.31
C ASP A 207 -10.22 19.77 0.54
N ARG A 208 -10.09 19.86 -0.79
CA ARG A 208 -10.27 18.71 -1.68
C ARG A 208 -9.15 17.69 -1.54
N GLU A 209 -7.92 18.15 -1.29
CA GLU A 209 -6.78 17.25 -1.12
C GLU A 209 -6.83 16.52 0.22
N LEU A 210 -7.50 17.08 1.23
CA LEU A 210 -7.60 16.51 2.56
C LEU A 210 -8.86 15.65 2.70
N ASN A 211 -10.00 16.17 2.22
CA ASN A 211 -11.30 15.49 2.17
C ASN A 211 -11.72 14.85 3.51
N GLY A 212 -11.45 15.52 4.63
CA GLY A 212 -11.76 15.04 5.97
C GLY A 212 -10.67 14.18 6.61
N GLY A 213 -9.51 14.02 5.98
CA GLY A 213 -8.32 13.39 6.55
C GLY A 213 -7.10 14.30 6.45
N ILE A 214 -6.11 14.07 7.31
CA ILE A 214 -4.81 14.75 7.25
C ILE A 214 -3.68 13.76 7.48
N CYS A 215 -2.80 13.61 6.48
CA CYS A 215 -1.62 12.78 6.60
C CYS A 215 -0.57 13.44 7.52
N LEU A 216 0.18 12.64 8.28
CA LEU A 216 1.14 13.14 9.25
C LEU A 216 2.23 14.01 8.61
N PHE A 217 2.73 13.63 7.44
CA PHE A 217 3.80 14.35 6.74
C PHE A 217 3.46 15.84 6.51
N ARG A 218 2.17 16.20 6.38
CA ARG A 218 1.77 17.61 6.23
C ARG A 218 2.10 18.41 7.47
N LEU A 219 1.96 17.82 8.66
CA LEU A 219 2.26 18.48 9.93
C LEU A 219 3.77 18.55 10.23
N GLU A 220 4.61 17.84 9.46
CA GLU A 220 6.06 17.84 9.60
C GLU A 220 6.73 19.06 8.93
N ASP A 221 6.04 19.73 8.01
CA ASP A 221 6.42 21.04 7.46
C ASP A 221 5.41 22.11 7.89
N PRO A 222 5.63 22.75 9.07
CA PRO A 222 4.71 23.76 9.60
C PRO A 222 4.50 24.94 8.67
N GLY A 223 5.51 25.34 7.89
CA GLY A 223 5.43 26.49 6.99
C GLY A 223 4.46 26.23 5.86
N MET A 224 4.65 25.12 5.15
CA MET A 224 3.80 24.71 4.05
C MET A 224 2.36 24.44 4.52
N PHE A 225 2.20 23.73 5.63
CA PHE A 225 0.87 23.44 6.19
C PHE A 225 0.07 24.70 6.52
N LEU A 226 0.71 25.70 7.15
CA LEU A 226 0.04 26.94 7.52
C LEU A 226 -0.31 27.78 6.29
N GLU A 227 0.57 27.84 5.29
CA GLU A 227 0.31 28.52 4.02
C GLU A 227 -0.89 27.90 3.28
N ASP A 228 -0.89 26.58 3.10
CA ASP A 228 -1.97 25.84 2.43
C ASP A 228 -3.31 26.03 3.14
N MET A 229 -3.30 25.96 4.49
CA MET A 229 -4.49 26.19 5.31
C MET A 229 -5.04 27.61 5.12
N GLU A 230 -4.19 28.62 5.20
CA GLU A 230 -4.61 30.02 5.04
C GLU A 230 -5.18 30.29 3.64
N ASP A 231 -4.60 29.69 2.61
CA ASP A 231 -5.06 29.84 1.23
C ASP A 231 -6.38 29.12 0.97
N SER A 232 -6.54 27.90 1.49
CA SER A 232 -7.80 27.14 1.40
C SER A 232 -8.95 27.87 2.09
N LEU A 233 -8.71 28.45 3.27
CA LEU A 233 -9.71 29.20 4.03
C LEU A 233 -10.10 30.55 3.40
N LYS A 234 -9.28 31.14 2.52
CA LYS A 234 -9.64 32.36 1.76
C LYS A 234 -10.64 32.08 0.64
N ILE A 235 -10.73 30.83 0.18
CA ILE A 235 -11.53 30.42 -0.98
C ILE A 235 -12.92 29.89 -0.55
N ALA A 236 -13.06 29.51 0.72
CA ALA A 236 -14.30 29.00 1.35
C ALA A 236 -15.33 30.09 1.72
#